data_AF-A0A4U2PR72-F1
#
_entry.id   AF-A0A4U2PR72-F1
#
_cell.length_a   1.000
_cell.length_b   1.000
_cell.length_c   1.000
_cell.angle_alpha   90.00
_cell.angle_beta   90.00
_cell.angle_gamma   90.00
#
_symmetry.space_group_name_H-M   'P 1'
#
loop_
_entity.id
_entity.type
_entity.pdbx_description
1 polymer ?
#
loop_
_entity_poly.entity_id
_entity_poly.type
_entity_poly.pdbx_seq_one_letter_code
_entity_poly.pdbx_strand_id
1 'polypeptide(L)'
;TPSSHAAQGAVAESPAERHQRKTADPGVKSFANPQGKEISLGNSELSMSAQEGSLYISMNTHHGVSLNSTQHVQIQATGSLRLSAG
;
A
#
# COMPACT_ATOMS: atom_id res chain seq x y z
N THR A 1 3.51 23.72 -28.06
CA THR A 1 2.64 23.87 -26.88
C THR A 1 3.02 22.79 -25.88
N PRO A 2 3.60 23.10 -24.71
CA PRO A 2 3.89 22.06 -23.73
C PRO A 2 2.65 21.82 -22.87
N SER A 3 2.15 20.59 -22.92
CA SER A 3 1.02 20.06 -22.16
C SER A 3 1.35 19.97 -20.67
N SER A 4 0.59 20.71 -19.87
CA SER A 4 0.62 20.71 -18.42
C SER A 4 -0.02 19.44 -17.85
N HIS A 5 0.79 18.44 -17.51
CA HIS A 5 0.43 17.48 -16.47
C HIS A 5 0.94 18.05 -15.15
N ALA A 6 0.18 19.01 -14.61
CA ALA A 6 0.30 19.38 -13.22
C ALA A 6 0.02 18.11 -12.41
N ALA A 7 1.02 17.60 -11.72
CA ALA A 7 0.83 16.72 -10.59
C ALA A 7 -0.07 17.48 -9.60
N GLN A 8 -1.37 17.26 -9.70
CA GLN A 8 -2.35 17.79 -8.78
C GLN A 8 -1.99 17.20 -7.42
N GLY A 9 -1.47 18.06 -6.54
CA GLY A 9 -1.06 17.67 -5.20
C GLY A 9 -2.20 16.92 -4.54
N ALA A 10 -1.93 15.68 -4.13
CA ALA A 10 -2.85 14.90 -3.33
C ALA A 10 -3.23 15.75 -2.12
N VAL A 11 -4.48 16.22 -2.10
CA VAL A 11 -5.03 16.94 -0.96
C VAL A 11 -4.93 15.98 0.21
N ALA A 12 -4.16 16.35 1.23
CA ALA A 12 -3.98 15.51 2.40
C ALA A 12 -5.36 15.30 3.05
N GLU A 13 -5.89 14.09 2.93
CA GLU A 13 -7.17 13.70 3.51
C GLU A 13 -7.19 13.96 5.02
N SER A 14 -8.31 14.45 5.54
CA SER A 14 -8.46 14.56 6.99
C SER A 14 -8.59 13.17 7.63
N PRO A 15 -8.21 13.01 8.91
CA PRO A 15 -8.39 11.73 9.62
C PRO A 15 -9.84 11.24 9.63
N ALA A 16 -10.81 12.16 9.65
CA ALA A 16 -12.24 11.82 9.64
C ALA A 16 -12.70 11.27 8.29
N GLU A 17 -12.29 11.90 7.18
CA GLU A 17 -12.59 11.41 5.81
C GLU A 17 -11.91 10.07 5.54
N ARG A 18 -10.66 9.91 6.01
CA ARG A 18 -9.95 8.63 6.00
C ARG A 18 -10.72 7.55 6.76
N HIS A 19 -11.25 7.87 7.94
CA HIS A 19 -12.01 6.92 8.75
C HIS A 19 -13.35 6.54 8.09
N GLN A 20 -14.10 7.51 7.58
CA GLN A 20 -15.38 7.26 6.90
C GLN A 20 -15.22 6.36 5.67
N ARG A 21 -14.22 6.62 4.82
CA ARG A 21 -13.98 5.78 3.63
C ARG A 21 -13.64 4.34 4.02
N LYS A 22 -12.83 4.16 5.07
CA LYS A 22 -12.37 2.85 5.54
C LYS A 22 -13.45 2.01 6.21
N THR A 23 -14.50 2.64 6.72
CA THR A 23 -15.65 1.95 7.36
C THR A 23 -16.86 1.86 6.43
N ALA A 24 -16.82 2.48 5.26
CA ALA A 24 -17.91 2.47 4.29
C ALA A 24 -18.12 1.11 3.59
N ASP A 25 -17.05 0.34 3.40
CA ASP A 25 -17.12 -1.00 2.82
C ASP A 25 -17.06 -2.08 3.92
N PRO A 26 -18.17 -2.77 4.23
CA PRO A 26 -18.20 -3.83 5.24
C PRO A 26 -17.40 -5.08 4.85
N GLY A 27 -17.05 -5.24 3.56
CA GLY A 27 -16.15 -6.29 3.06
C GLY A 27 -14.67 -6.00 3.29
N VAL A 28 -14.33 -4.79 3.75
CA VAL A 28 -12.95 -4.38 4.02
C VAL A 28 -12.75 -4.21 5.52
N LYS A 29 -11.69 -4.84 6.05
CA LYS A 29 -11.22 -4.61 7.42
C LYS A 29 -9.87 -3.94 7.37
N SER A 30 -9.73 -2.77 7.96
CA SER A 30 -8.45 -2.04 8.00
C SER A 30 -8.05 -1.68 9.43
N PHE A 31 -6.76 -1.81 9.72
CA PHE A 31 -6.13 -1.36 10.96
C PHE A 31 -5.07 -0.34 10.60
N ALA A 32 -5.25 0.89 11.07
CA ALA A 32 -4.33 1.98 10.79
C ALA A 32 -3.89 2.70 12.07
N ASN A 33 -2.72 3.31 12.04
CA ASN A 33 -2.22 4.13 13.15
C ASN A 33 -2.01 5.59 12.73
N PRO A 34 -1.87 6.54 13.68
CA PRO A 34 -1.68 7.96 13.37
C PRO A 34 -0.42 8.29 12.55
N GLN A 35 0.53 7.37 12.46
CA GLN A 35 1.77 7.53 11.69
C GLN A 35 1.58 7.22 10.20
N GLY A 36 0.37 6.84 9.77
CA GLY A 36 0.06 6.51 8.38
C GLY A 36 0.35 5.06 8.00
N LYS A 37 0.67 4.19 8.97
CA LYS A 37 0.78 2.75 8.74
C LYS A 37 -0.61 2.13 8.69
N GLU A 38 -0.79 1.16 7.81
CA GLU A 38 -2.07 0.49 7.59
C GLU A 38 -1.88 -0.96 7.14
N ILE A 39 -2.81 -1.81 7.58
CA ILE A 39 -3.03 -3.17 7.07
C ILE A 39 -4.51 -3.28 6.70
N SER A 40 -4.82 -3.73 5.48
CA SER A 40 -6.19 -3.82 4.96
C SER A 40 -6.45 -5.20 4.36
N LEU A 41 -7.54 -5.82 4.82
CA LEU A 41 -8.06 -7.10 4.36
C LEU A 41 -9.31 -6.81 3.53
N GLY A 42 -9.17 -6.81 2.21
CA GLY A 42 -10.29 -6.63 1.28
C GLY A 42 -10.73 -7.95 0.63
N ASN A 43 -11.76 -7.87 -0.21
CA ASN A 43 -12.33 -9.04 -0.90
C ASN A 43 -11.38 -9.69 -1.92
N SER A 44 -10.48 -8.90 -2.51
CA SER A 44 -9.59 -9.36 -3.59
C SER A 44 -8.11 -9.09 -3.32
N GLU A 45 -7.79 -8.30 -2.30
CA GLU A 45 -6.42 -7.90 -1.99
C GLU A 45 -6.21 -7.82 -0.48
N LEU A 46 -5.07 -8.36 -0.04
CA LEU A 46 -4.49 -8.07 1.27
C LEU A 46 -3.35 -7.08 1.06
N SER A 47 -3.41 -5.91 1.70
CA SER A 47 -2.42 -4.84 1.52
C SER A 47 -1.85 -4.34 2.84
N MET A 48 -0.58 -3.92 2.82
CA MET A 48 0.09 -3.24 3.93
C MET A 48 0.82 -2.00 3.41
N SER A 49 0.68 -0.87 4.09
CA SER A 49 1.38 0.38 3.75
C SER A 49 1.98 1.05 4.97
N ALA A 50 3.16 1.69 4.82
CA ALA A 50 3.82 2.37 5.94
C ALA A 50 3.48 3.87 6.04
N GLN A 51 3.37 4.51 4.89
CA GLN A 51 2.84 5.84 4.65
C GLN A 51 2.39 5.85 3.19
N GLU A 52 1.41 6.66 2.84
CA GLU A 52 0.91 6.72 1.46
C GLU A 52 2.08 6.96 0.48
N GLY A 53 2.29 6.00 -0.43
CA GLY A 53 3.36 6.04 -1.43
C GLY A 53 4.78 5.68 -0.96
N SER A 54 5.04 5.38 0.33
CA SER A 54 6.41 5.12 0.81
C SER A 54 6.82 3.64 0.76
N LEU A 55 5.96 2.76 1.24
CA LEU A 55 6.10 1.31 1.22
C LEU A 55 4.70 0.71 1.02
N TYR A 56 4.59 -0.22 0.08
CA TYR A 56 3.35 -0.90 -0.25
C TYR A 56 3.62 -2.38 -0.53
N ILE A 57 2.96 -3.25 0.23
CA ILE A 57 2.90 -4.68 -0.01
C ILE A 57 1.47 -5.01 -0.41
N SER A 58 1.28 -5.68 -1.54
CA SER A 58 -0.02 -6.23 -1.93
C SER A 58 0.06 -7.70 -2.26
N MET A 59 -1.04 -8.39 -1.99
CA MET A 59 -1.20 -9.82 -2.23
C MET A 59 -2.58 -10.08 -2.82
N ASN A 60 -2.63 -10.65 -4.02
CA ASN A 60 -3.86 -11.06 -4.67
C ASN A 60 -3.64 -12.29 -5.58
N THR A 61 -4.73 -12.92 -6.00
CA THR A 61 -4.70 -14.15 -6.81
C THR A 61 -4.33 -13.93 -8.27
N HIS A 62 -4.36 -12.69 -8.76
CA HIS A 62 -4.05 -12.35 -10.15
C HIS A 62 -2.56 -12.07 -10.38
N HIS A 63 -1.90 -11.47 -9.39
CA HIS A 63 -0.53 -10.96 -9.49
C HIS A 63 0.43 -11.53 -8.44
N GLY A 64 -0.08 -12.35 -7.51
CA GLY A 64 0.72 -12.88 -6.41
C GLY A 64 1.06 -11.79 -5.40
N VAL A 65 2.35 -11.67 -5.05
CA VAL A 65 2.83 -10.70 -4.06
C VAL A 65 3.62 -9.60 -4.75
N SER A 66 3.24 -8.34 -4.50
CA SER A 66 4.01 -7.16 -4.92
C SER A 66 4.59 -6.45 -3.70
N LEU A 67 5.86 -6.05 -3.80
CA LEU A 67 6.55 -5.24 -2.80
C LEU A 67 7.15 -4.03 -3.52
N ASN A 68 6.65 -2.85 -3.23
CA ASN A 68 7.11 -1.59 -3.82
C ASN A 68 7.48 -0.60 -2.71
N SER A 69 8.51 0.19 -2.97
CA SER A 69 9.00 1.23 -2.06
C SER A 69 9.57 2.38 -2.87
N THR A 70 9.37 3.61 -2.40
CA THR A 70 10.10 4.78 -2.94
C THR A 70 11.51 4.91 -2.37
N GLN A 71 11.85 4.04 -1.40
CA GLN A 71 13.15 3.91 -0.79
C GLN A 71 13.80 2.57 -1.17
N HIS A 72 15.05 2.35 -0.76
CA HIS A 72 15.71 1.06 -0.92
C HIS A 72 14.92 -0.09 -0.29
N VAL A 73 14.74 -1.17 -1.06
CA VAL A 73 14.26 -2.46 -0.55
C VAL A 73 15.47 -3.30 -0.17
N GLN A 74 15.58 -3.66 1.10
CA GLN A 74 16.62 -4.56 1.59
C GLN A 74 15.99 -5.88 2.05
N ILE A 75 16.43 -7.00 1.47
CA ILE A 75 16.02 -8.35 1.87
C ILE A 75 17.20 -9.01 2.55
N GLN A 76 17.05 -9.34 3.84
CA GLN A 76 18.06 -10.02 4.63
C GLN A 76 17.57 -11.43 4.99
N ALA A 77 18.43 -12.42 4.79
CA ALA A 77 18.18 -13.81 5.19
C ALA A 77 19.35 -14.30 6.03
N THR A 78 19.06 -15.01 7.12
CA THR A 78 20.10 -15.63 7.96
C THR A 78 20.71 -16.88 7.32
N GLY A 79 19.97 -17.51 6.39
CA GLY A 79 20.42 -18.62 5.55
C GLY A 79 20.53 -18.21 4.09
N SER A 80 20.20 -19.12 3.17
CA SER A 80 20.21 -18.83 1.73
C SER A 80 18.94 -18.09 1.30
N LEU A 81 19.11 -16.98 0.58
CA LEU A 81 18.06 -16.38 -0.24
C LEU A 81 18.05 -17.07 -1.61
N ARG A 82 16.91 -17.63 -2.02
CA ARG A 82 16.69 -18.18 -3.37
C ARG A 82 15.58 -17.40 -4.05
N LEU A 83 15.87 -16.93 -5.26
CA LEU A 83 14.93 -16.24 -6.14
C LEU A 83 14.82 -17.08 -7.42
N SER A 84 13.60 -17.51 -7.74
CA SER A 84 13.29 -18.28 -8.94
C SER A 84 12.11 -17.65 -9.64
N ALA A 85 12.19 -17.50 -10.96
CA ALA A 85 11.07 -17.11 -11.80
C ALA A 85 10.49 -18.36 -12.48
N GLY A 86 9.18 -18.34 -12.73
CA GLY A 86 8.46 -19.37 -13.48
C GLY A 86 8.58 -19.18 -14.98
#